data_AF-A0A1X6NTJ1-F1
#
_entry.id   AF-A0A1X6NTJ1-F1
#
_cell.length_a   1.000
_cell.length_b   1.000
_cell.length_c   1.000
_cell.angle_alpha   90.00
_cell.angle_beta   90.00
_cell.angle_gamma   90.00
#
_symmetry.space_group_name_H-M   'P 1'
#
loop_
_entity.id
_entity.type
_entity.pdbx_description
1 polymer ?
#
loop_
_entity_poly.entity_id
_entity_poly.type
_entity_poly.pdbx_seq_one_letter_code
_entity_poly.pdbx_strand_id
1 'polypeptide(L)'
;MASHPVVLHVYDLSGGMAAQFAPALGIPIDGIWHTGVVVHGTEFYYGGGICADPPGRTPYGTPVSTHSVGTTGVSRDAFTAHLRGVLGPAFTAATYHLLDHNCNHFSAAAVAHLCGPDARIPAYISDLPAVALASPLGALLRQSLDGMQAQIRDASAGHELAGVAGGGPRGRRPPPPPPPEETALARAVRTPVVAAVGATPKIVAALAAADPAFGAPPADGRPPVADLLASLARAPSFAALDLLRLAAAEAGPRSAAVAAALPSLLAAYAVPAGASPLAATSAAAAAAGWMMTLRAAVNLLALEATARPLLAAAAPAGGTVAAQMAAALAPAVGGPTAGVRVAGALLCRALARAAVHGWGGGEDGATAVVDAAAGRLGGAGGPPAPAEEAEHLLTAVGVAVGGWPALGGLVAAMGVDLGRYGQGGVAAELRRLLEAVNGAG
;
A
#
# COMPACT_ATOMS: atom_id res chain seq x y z
N MET A 1 16.43 -29.24 -22.77
CA MET A 1 16.49 -28.41 -21.55
C MET A 1 15.16 -27.69 -21.42
N ALA A 2 14.57 -27.60 -20.23
CA ALA A 2 13.30 -26.89 -20.04
C ALA A 2 13.51 -25.40 -20.32
N SER A 3 12.70 -24.84 -21.21
CA SER A 3 12.73 -23.42 -21.58
C SER A 3 11.62 -22.69 -20.82
N HIS A 4 11.94 -21.56 -20.20
CA HIS A 4 11.02 -20.82 -19.32
C HIS A 4 10.68 -19.47 -19.95
N PRO A 5 9.42 -19.03 -19.91
CA PRO A 5 9.04 -17.72 -20.44
C PRO A 5 9.66 -16.60 -19.61
N VAL A 6 10.10 -15.55 -20.30
CA VAL A 6 10.59 -14.30 -19.73
C VAL A 6 9.63 -13.20 -20.14
N VAL A 7 9.03 -12.54 -19.16
CA VAL A 7 8.02 -11.50 -19.36
C VAL A 7 8.48 -10.22 -18.68
N LEU A 8 8.30 -9.08 -19.35
CA LEU A 8 8.51 -7.76 -18.80
C LEU A 8 7.17 -7.21 -18.32
N HIS A 9 7.06 -6.90 -17.03
CA HIS A 9 5.96 -6.14 -16.47
C HIS A 9 6.27 -4.65 -16.55
N VAL A 10 5.27 -3.85 -16.91
CA VAL A 10 5.38 -2.39 -17.07
C VAL A 10 4.35 -1.72 -16.17
N TYR A 11 4.79 -0.74 -15.40
CA TYR A 11 4.00 0.03 -14.45
C TYR A 11 4.09 1.52 -14.79
N ASP A 12 2.99 2.26 -14.63
CA ASP A 12 3.00 3.71 -14.73
C ASP A 12 3.02 4.33 -13.34
N LEU A 13 4.16 4.89 -12.96
CA LEU A 13 4.34 5.55 -11.65
C LEU A 13 3.51 6.83 -11.52
N SER A 14 3.01 7.38 -12.63
CA SER A 14 2.14 8.56 -12.62
C SER A 14 0.67 8.22 -12.38
N GLY A 15 0.29 6.93 -12.47
CA GLY A 15 -1.10 6.49 -12.34
C GLY A 15 -2.04 7.09 -13.40
N GLY A 16 -1.56 7.29 -14.63
CA GLY A 16 -2.30 7.89 -15.75
C GLY A 16 -2.14 9.40 -15.90
N MET A 17 -1.52 10.08 -14.93
CA MET A 17 -1.34 11.53 -14.97
C MET A 17 -0.41 11.99 -16.11
N ALA A 18 0.64 11.23 -16.42
CA ALA A 18 1.58 11.60 -17.48
C ALA A 18 0.89 11.65 -18.84
N ALA A 19 0.10 10.64 -19.20
CA ALA A 19 -0.70 10.65 -20.43
C ALA A 19 -1.65 11.87 -20.51
N GLN A 20 -2.23 12.28 -19.38
CA GLN A 20 -3.21 13.36 -19.36
C GLN A 20 -2.56 14.77 -19.45
N PHE A 21 -1.40 14.97 -18.82
CA PHE A 21 -0.84 16.31 -18.62
C PHE A 21 0.47 16.55 -19.37
N ALA A 22 1.32 15.53 -19.57
CA ALA A 22 2.63 15.71 -20.19
C ALA A 22 2.55 16.26 -21.64
N PRO A 23 1.61 15.78 -22.50
CA PRO A 23 1.47 16.33 -23.86
C PRO A 23 1.11 17.82 -23.88
N ALA A 24 0.25 18.27 -22.96
CA ALA A 24 -0.13 19.68 -22.84
C ALA A 24 1.04 20.58 -22.40
N LEU A 25 2.05 20.00 -21.76
CA LEU A 25 3.30 20.67 -21.38
C LEU A 25 4.41 20.52 -22.44
N GLY A 26 4.08 19.94 -23.61
CA GLY A 26 5.04 19.71 -24.69
C GLY A 26 6.03 18.57 -24.43
N ILE A 27 5.74 17.69 -23.46
CA ILE A 27 6.54 16.53 -23.13
C ILE A 27 5.84 15.29 -23.72
N PRO A 28 6.35 14.71 -24.82
CA PRO A 28 5.63 13.69 -25.58
C PRO A 28 5.81 12.30 -24.94
N ILE A 29 5.29 12.11 -23.73
CA ILE A 29 5.33 10.85 -22.99
C ILE A 29 3.93 10.48 -22.50
N ASP A 30 3.63 9.18 -22.50
CA ASP A 30 2.32 8.66 -22.10
C ASP A 30 2.34 8.04 -20.69
N GLY A 31 3.48 8.04 -20.02
CA GLY A 31 3.66 7.36 -18.74
C GLY A 31 5.03 7.60 -18.14
N ILE A 32 5.15 7.34 -16.84
CA ILE A 32 6.45 7.23 -16.15
C ILE A 32 6.69 5.75 -15.91
N TRP A 33 7.41 5.13 -16.85
CA TRP A 33 7.53 3.67 -16.91
C TRP A 33 8.53 3.13 -15.88
N HIS A 34 8.04 2.21 -15.05
CA HIS A 34 8.84 1.32 -14.21
C HIS A 34 8.67 -0.12 -14.70
N THR A 35 9.73 -0.92 -14.65
CA THR A 35 9.67 -2.31 -15.12
C THR A 35 10.21 -3.35 -14.14
N GLY A 36 9.64 -4.55 -14.23
CA GLY A 36 10.10 -5.78 -13.57
C GLY A 36 10.20 -6.94 -14.57
N VAL A 37 11.16 -7.83 -14.35
CA VAL A 37 11.38 -9.03 -15.19
C VAL A 37 10.86 -10.25 -14.46
N VAL A 38 9.85 -10.89 -15.04
CA VAL A 38 9.24 -12.12 -14.55
C VAL A 38 9.88 -13.32 -15.22
N VAL A 39 10.46 -14.21 -14.41
CA VAL A 39 11.00 -15.50 -14.83
C VAL A 39 10.96 -16.47 -13.65
N HIS A 40 10.76 -17.76 -13.91
CA HIS A 40 10.69 -18.78 -12.84
C HIS A 40 9.66 -18.47 -11.74
N GLY A 41 8.54 -17.86 -12.10
CA GLY A 41 7.47 -17.48 -11.18
C GLY A 41 7.84 -16.37 -10.19
N THR A 42 8.89 -15.59 -10.46
CA THR A 42 9.36 -14.49 -9.62
C THR A 42 9.59 -13.26 -10.49
N GLU A 43 9.18 -12.10 -9.98
CA GLU A 43 9.41 -10.80 -10.59
C GLU A 43 10.60 -10.13 -9.92
N PHE A 44 11.60 -9.77 -10.73
CA PHE A 44 12.80 -9.08 -10.29
C PHE A 44 12.80 -7.64 -10.79
N TYR A 45 13.12 -6.69 -9.93
CA TYR A 45 13.17 -5.27 -10.27
C TYR A 45 14.22 -4.55 -9.42
N TYR A 46 14.49 -3.28 -9.74
CA TYR A 46 15.46 -2.47 -9.00
C TYR A 46 14.73 -1.41 -8.18
N GLY A 47 14.96 -1.32 -6.87
CA GLY A 47 14.25 -0.38 -6.00
C GLY A 47 15.05 0.04 -4.77
N GLY A 48 16.31 0.43 -4.96
CA GLY A 48 17.29 0.58 -3.86
C GLY A 48 18.22 -0.64 -3.69
N GLY A 49 18.19 -1.53 -4.67
CA GLY A 49 18.80 -2.85 -4.67
C GLY A 49 17.96 -3.77 -5.55
N ILE A 50 18.50 -4.94 -5.90
CA ILE A 50 17.71 -5.95 -6.64
C ILE A 50 16.68 -6.55 -5.69
N CYS A 51 15.41 -6.35 -6.02
CA CYS A 51 14.26 -6.87 -5.29
C CYS A 51 13.65 -8.06 -6.04
N ALA A 52 12.93 -8.91 -5.31
CA ALA A 52 12.25 -10.08 -5.86
C ALA A 52 10.91 -10.28 -5.15
N ASP A 53 9.82 -10.30 -5.92
CA ASP A 53 8.46 -10.49 -5.42
C ASP A 53 7.66 -11.44 -6.33
N PRO A 54 6.49 -11.93 -5.90
CA PRO A 54 5.58 -12.61 -6.81
C PRO A 54 5.14 -11.67 -7.96
N PRO A 55 4.96 -12.20 -9.20
CA PRO A 55 4.54 -11.38 -10.33
C PRO A 55 3.25 -10.60 -10.07
N GLY A 56 3.27 -9.28 -10.32
CA GLY A 56 2.11 -8.40 -10.10
C GLY A 56 1.78 -8.17 -8.62
N ARG A 57 2.75 -8.40 -7.71
CA ARG A 57 2.65 -8.10 -6.27
C ARG A 57 3.74 -7.14 -5.79
N THR A 58 4.40 -6.45 -6.72
CA THR A 58 5.38 -5.43 -6.41
C THR A 58 4.71 -4.21 -5.75
N PRO A 59 5.46 -3.34 -5.06
CA PRO A 59 4.93 -2.08 -4.51
C PRO A 59 4.31 -1.13 -5.56
N TYR A 60 4.53 -1.41 -6.85
CA TYR A 60 4.06 -0.61 -7.97
C TYR A 60 2.67 -1.04 -8.47
N GLY A 61 2.03 -2.02 -7.82
CA GLY A 61 0.65 -2.41 -8.06
C GLY A 61 0.49 -3.42 -9.18
N THR A 62 -0.52 -3.21 -10.03
CA THR A 62 -0.79 -4.07 -11.20
C THR A 62 -0.10 -3.50 -12.43
N PRO A 63 0.62 -4.31 -13.22
CA PRO A 63 1.24 -3.82 -14.44
C PRO A 63 0.17 -3.32 -15.43
N VAL A 64 0.39 -2.13 -15.98
CA VAL A 64 -0.47 -1.53 -17.02
C VAL A 64 -0.25 -2.18 -18.38
N SER A 65 0.91 -2.85 -18.56
CA SER A 65 1.24 -3.60 -19.76
C SER A 65 2.21 -4.74 -19.42
N THR A 66 2.14 -5.82 -20.18
CA THR A 66 3.08 -6.94 -20.10
C THR A 66 3.61 -7.27 -21.48
N HIS A 67 4.91 -7.48 -21.60
CA HIS A 67 5.57 -7.83 -22.85
C HIS A 67 6.25 -9.19 -22.74
N SER A 68 5.96 -10.10 -23.66
CA SER A 68 6.77 -11.31 -23.79
C SER A 68 8.12 -10.93 -24.39
N VAL A 69 9.20 -11.15 -23.64
CA VAL A 69 10.56 -10.83 -24.09
C VAL A 69 11.17 -12.01 -24.83
N GLY A 70 10.83 -13.23 -24.41
CA GLY A 70 11.28 -14.46 -25.04
C GLY A 70 11.22 -15.63 -24.08
N THR A 71 12.10 -16.59 -24.28
CA THR A 71 12.29 -17.72 -23.38
C THR A 71 13.75 -17.88 -22.99
N THR A 72 14.00 -18.59 -21.90
CA THR A 72 15.36 -18.81 -21.37
C THR A 72 15.59 -20.27 -21.00
N GLY A 73 16.80 -20.76 -21.29
CA GLY A 73 17.31 -22.03 -20.76
C GLY A 73 18.08 -21.87 -19.44
N VAL A 74 18.28 -20.63 -18.96
CA VAL A 74 19.00 -20.35 -17.71
C VAL A 74 18.16 -20.83 -16.53
N SER A 75 18.75 -21.69 -15.70
CA SER A 75 18.07 -22.20 -14.50
C SER A 75 17.87 -21.08 -13.46
N ARG A 76 16.91 -21.27 -12.56
CA ARG A 76 16.67 -20.34 -11.45
C ARG A 76 17.94 -20.10 -10.62
N ASP A 77 18.69 -21.15 -10.32
CA ASP A 77 19.91 -21.05 -9.50
C ASP A 77 21.02 -20.29 -10.23
N ALA A 78 21.20 -20.56 -11.53
CA ALA A 78 22.19 -19.85 -12.34
C ALA A 78 21.82 -18.36 -12.44
N PHE A 79 20.55 -18.03 -12.65
CA PHE A 79 20.10 -16.64 -12.68
C PHE A 79 20.26 -15.97 -11.32
N THR A 80 19.94 -16.66 -10.22
CA THR A 80 20.14 -16.14 -8.85
C THR A 80 21.61 -15.88 -8.54
N ALA A 81 22.50 -16.76 -9.01
CA ALA A 81 23.95 -16.56 -8.91
C ALA A 81 24.41 -15.35 -9.73
N HIS A 82 23.88 -15.17 -10.94
CA HIS A 82 24.16 -13.98 -11.76
C HIS A 82 23.65 -12.69 -11.12
N LEU A 83 22.43 -12.70 -10.56
CA LEU A 83 21.87 -11.57 -9.83
C LEU A 83 22.75 -11.18 -8.65
N ARG A 84 23.29 -12.13 -7.88
CA ARG A 84 24.17 -11.82 -6.74
C ARG A 84 25.59 -11.43 -7.15
N GLY A 85 26.16 -12.14 -8.11
CA GLY A 85 27.58 -12.04 -8.45
C GLY A 85 27.91 -10.97 -9.48
N VAL A 86 26.96 -10.60 -10.33
CA VAL A 86 27.19 -9.67 -11.46
C VAL A 86 26.29 -8.44 -11.35
N LEU A 87 24.96 -8.64 -11.28
CA LEU A 87 24.04 -7.49 -11.27
C LEU A 87 24.00 -6.80 -9.89
N GLY A 88 24.09 -7.54 -8.79
CA GLY A 88 24.00 -7.02 -7.43
C GLY A 88 25.02 -5.90 -7.15
N PRO A 89 26.32 -6.10 -7.43
CA PRO A 89 27.32 -5.04 -7.29
C PRO A 89 27.09 -3.82 -8.18
N ALA A 90 26.43 -3.97 -9.33
CA ALA A 90 26.14 -2.89 -10.26
C ALA A 90 24.82 -2.15 -9.98
N PHE A 91 23.87 -2.80 -9.29
CA PHE A 91 22.51 -2.29 -9.03
C PHE A 91 22.24 -2.21 -7.52
N THR A 92 22.95 -1.29 -6.86
CA THR A 92 22.87 -1.02 -5.41
C THR A 92 22.03 0.23 -5.12
N ALA A 93 21.67 0.52 -3.86
CA ALA A 93 21.06 1.80 -3.52
C ALA A 93 21.91 3.00 -3.98
N ALA A 94 23.23 2.92 -3.76
CA ALA A 94 24.18 4.00 -4.05
C ALA A 94 24.32 4.31 -5.55
N THR A 95 24.19 3.29 -6.40
CA THR A 95 24.30 3.44 -7.86
C THR A 95 22.99 3.86 -8.53
N TYR A 96 21.87 3.92 -7.78
CA TYR A 96 20.57 4.21 -8.37
C TYR A 96 20.51 5.64 -8.90
N HIS A 97 20.12 5.80 -10.16
CA HIS A 97 19.93 7.08 -10.80
C HIS A 97 18.65 7.14 -11.64
N LEU A 98 17.77 8.10 -11.36
CA LEU A 98 16.44 8.26 -11.96
C LEU A 98 16.48 8.23 -13.49
N LEU A 99 17.47 8.88 -14.09
CA LEU A 99 17.62 8.97 -15.55
C LEU A 99 18.51 7.85 -16.11
N ASP A 100 19.76 7.79 -15.65
CA ASP A 100 20.82 7.03 -16.33
C ASP A 100 21.12 5.64 -15.73
N HIS A 101 20.50 5.26 -14.60
CA HIS A 101 20.75 3.94 -13.97
C HIS A 101 19.61 3.51 -13.05
N ASN A 102 18.49 3.11 -13.65
CA ASN A 102 17.23 2.80 -12.97
C ASN A 102 16.73 1.38 -13.28
N CYS A 103 15.47 1.10 -12.92
CA CYS A 103 14.80 -0.18 -13.09
C CYS A 103 14.77 -0.66 -14.53
N ASN A 104 14.65 0.25 -15.50
CA ASN A 104 14.60 -0.08 -16.91
C ASN A 104 15.98 -0.57 -17.39
N HIS A 105 17.07 0.01 -16.85
CA HIS A 105 18.45 -0.44 -17.12
C HIS A 105 18.72 -1.82 -16.52
N PHE A 106 18.25 -2.06 -15.29
CA PHE A 106 18.28 -3.39 -14.68
C PHE A 106 17.52 -4.42 -15.53
N SER A 107 16.29 -4.10 -15.92
CA SER A 107 15.47 -5.00 -16.74
C SER A 107 16.14 -5.30 -18.07
N ALA A 108 16.74 -4.30 -18.74
CA ALA A 108 17.50 -4.49 -19.97
C ALA A 108 18.70 -5.45 -19.77
N ALA A 109 19.48 -5.29 -18.70
CA ALA A 109 20.61 -6.17 -18.40
C ALA A 109 20.15 -7.61 -18.07
N ALA A 110 19.07 -7.74 -17.28
CA ALA A 110 18.51 -9.02 -16.90
C ALA A 110 17.95 -9.79 -18.11
N VAL A 111 17.21 -9.13 -19.00
CA VAL A 111 16.68 -9.80 -20.20
C VAL A 111 17.78 -10.16 -21.19
N ALA A 112 18.83 -9.35 -21.32
CA ALA A 112 19.98 -9.68 -22.16
C ALA A 112 20.72 -10.93 -21.66
N HIS A 113 20.85 -11.09 -20.33
CA HIS A 113 21.42 -12.30 -19.75
C HIS A 113 20.53 -13.54 -19.96
N LEU A 114 19.21 -13.38 -19.76
CA LEU A 114 18.26 -14.50 -19.82
C LEU A 114 17.97 -14.96 -21.25
N CYS A 115 17.78 -14.03 -22.19
CA CYS A 115 17.30 -14.30 -23.54
C CYS A 115 18.37 -14.08 -24.62
N GLY A 116 19.57 -13.63 -24.25
CA GLY A 116 20.70 -13.41 -25.16
C GLY A 116 20.99 -11.94 -25.44
N PRO A 117 22.19 -11.63 -25.98
CA PRO A 117 22.72 -10.27 -26.08
C PRO A 117 21.93 -9.35 -27.01
N ASP A 118 21.01 -9.89 -27.82
CA ASP A 118 20.13 -9.12 -28.72
C ASP A 118 18.75 -8.84 -28.11
N ALA A 119 18.42 -9.43 -26.96
CA ALA A 119 17.16 -9.17 -26.28
C ALA A 119 17.12 -7.73 -25.73
N ARG A 120 16.02 -7.02 -26.00
CA ARG A 120 15.82 -5.63 -25.59
C ARG A 120 14.46 -5.48 -24.94
N ILE A 121 14.35 -4.54 -24.00
CA ILE A 121 13.05 -4.04 -23.57
C ILE A 121 12.51 -3.06 -24.63
N PRO A 122 11.18 -2.82 -24.69
CA PRO A 122 10.61 -1.89 -25.65
C PRO A 122 11.23 -0.48 -25.60
N ALA A 123 11.50 0.09 -26.79
CA ALA A 123 12.20 1.38 -26.93
C ALA A 123 11.47 2.53 -26.21
N TYR A 124 10.14 2.55 -26.22
CA TYR A 124 9.35 3.59 -25.53
C TYR A 124 9.58 3.61 -24.00
N ILE A 125 10.14 2.53 -23.42
CA ILE A 125 10.52 2.42 -22.01
C ILE A 125 11.98 2.83 -21.82
N SER A 126 12.89 2.29 -22.63
CA SER A 126 14.33 2.60 -22.52
C SER A 126 14.64 4.06 -22.86
N ASP A 127 13.92 4.61 -23.83
CA ASP A 127 14.19 5.93 -24.40
C ASP A 127 13.41 7.03 -23.65
N LEU A 128 12.56 6.66 -22.68
CA LEU A 128 11.72 7.59 -21.92
C LEU A 128 12.51 8.79 -21.37
N PRO A 129 13.69 8.62 -20.71
CA PRO A 129 14.51 9.74 -20.28
C PRO A 129 14.90 10.70 -21.41
N ALA A 130 15.36 10.14 -22.54
CA ALA A 130 15.83 10.94 -23.67
C ALA A 130 14.67 11.71 -24.32
N VAL A 131 13.51 11.07 -24.48
CA VAL A 131 12.29 11.68 -25.03
C VAL A 131 11.81 12.82 -24.12
N ALA A 132 11.75 12.59 -22.80
CA ALA A 132 11.32 13.62 -21.85
C ALA A 132 12.26 14.83 -21.85
N LEU A 133 13.57 14.60 -21.94
CA LEU A 133 14.59 15.65 -21.90
C LEU A 133 14.77 16.38 -23.24
N ALA A 134 14.36 15.79 -24.36
CA ALA A 134 14.32 16.46 -25.66
C ALA A 134 13.15 17.46 -25.79
N SER A 135 12.24 17.51 -24.81
CA SER A 135 11.12 18.46 -24.80
C SER A 135 11.57 19.91 -24.55
N PRO A 136 10.74 20.92 -24.89
CA PRO A 136 11.03 22.33 -24.59
C PRO A 136 11.29 22.62 -23.11
N LEU A 137 10.73 21.80 -22.20
CA LEU A 137 10.93 21.89 -20.76
C LEU A 137 12.07 20.98 -20.25
N GLY A 138 12.77 20.25 -21.12
CA GLY A 138 13.73 19.22 -20.77
C GLY A 138 14.85 19.69 -19.84
N ALA A 139 15.36 20.91 -20.02
CA ALA A 139 16.39 21.48 -19.14
C ALA A 139 15.87 21.72 -17.71
N LEU A 140 14.63 22.21 -17.57
CA LEU A 140 13.98 22.41 -16.28
C LEU A 140 13.62 21.06 -15.62
N LEU A 141 13.16 20.10 -16.43
CA LEU A 141 12.92 18.73 -15.96
C LEU A 141 14.20 18.10 -15.43
N ARG A 142 15.32 18.23 -16.14
CA ARG A 142 16.63 17.75 -15.68
C ARG A 142 17.00 18.35 -14.32
N GLN A 143 16.88 19.66 -14.15
CA GLN A 143 17.15 20.32 -12.86
C GLN A 143 16.25 19.80 -11.73
N SER A 144 14.95 19.60 -12.01
CA SER A 144 14.02 19.03 -11.03
C SER A 144 14.35 17.58 -10.68
N LEU A 145 14.75 16.78 -11.66
CA LEU A 145 15.09 15.37 -11.49
C LEU A 145 16.43 15.20 -10.77
N ASP A 146 17.42 16.05 -11.03
CA ASP A 146 18.69 16.09 -10.30
C ASP A 146 18.46 16.46 -8.83
N GLY A 147 17.53 17.39 -8.55
CA GLY A 147 17.12 17.72 -7.19
C GLY A 147 16.44 16.55 -6.47
N MET A 148 15.57 15.81 -7.17
CA MET A 148 14.94 14.59 -6.64
C MET A 148 15.97 13.46 -6.43
N GLN A 149 16.94 13.34 -7.33
CA GLN A 149 18.04 12.37 -7.24
C GLN A 149 18.92 12.62 -6.01
N ALA A 150 19.23 13.88 -5.71
CA ALA A 150 19.96 14.24 -4.50
C ALA A 150 19.19 13.83 -3.24
N GLN A 151 17.88 14.06 -3.20
CA GLN A 151 17.02 13.66 -2.09
C GLN A 151 17.01 12.14 -1.86
N ILE A 152 16.98 11.34 -2.93
CA ILE A 152 17.02 9.86 -2.85
C ILE A 152 18.39 9.38 -2.31
N ARG A 153 19.48 10.02 -2.75
CA ARG A 153 20.84 9.68 -2.29
C ARG A 153 21.04 10.02 -0.82
N ASP A 154 20.58 11.20 -0.40
CA ASP A 154 20.72 11.66 0.99
C ASP A 154 19.85 10.84 1.96
N ALA A 155 18.68 10.37 1.51
CA ALA A 155 17.85 9.43 2.27
C ALA A 155 18.49 8.03 2.41
N SER A 156 19.34 7.63 1.46
CA SER A 156 20.03 6.32 1.46
C SER A 156 21.37 6.34 2.20
N ALA A 157 21.99 7.52 2.35
CA ALA A 157 23.26 7.71 3.07
C ALA A 157 23.13 7.58 4.61
N GLY A 158 21.90 7.55 5.15
CA GLY A 158 21.63 7.38 6.57
C GLY A 158 21.70 5.94 7.10
N HIS A 159 22.22 4.98 6.32
CA HIS A 159 22.24 3.55 6.69
C HIS A 159 23.54 2.80 6.37
N GLU A 160 24.70 3.47 6.33
CA GLU A 160 26.00 2.78 6.17
C GLU A 160 26.80 2.65 7.49
N LEU A 161 26.86 1.39 7.96
CA LEU A 161 27.97 0.66 8.60
C LEU A 161 28.34 0.95 10.08
N ALA A 162 27.72 0.18 10.98
CA ALA A 162 28.39 -0.30 12.20
C ALA A 162 29.15 -1.62 11.89
N GLY A 163 30.47 -1.47 11.80
CA GLY A 163 31.58 -2.43 11.91
C GLY A 163 31.32 -3.95 11.83
N VAL A 164 31.89 -4.56 10.80
CA VAL A 164 32.28 -5.99 10.83
C VAL A 164 33.77 -6.05 11.18
N ALA A 165 34.06 -6.48 12.40
CA ALA A 165 35.38 -6.95 12.79
C ALA A 165 35.24 -8.20 13.67
N GLY A 166 36.01 -9.24 13.35
CA GLY A 166 36.29 -10.36 14.25
C GLY A 166 35.67 -11.69 13.83
N GLY A 167 36.44 -12.50 13.11
CA GLY A 167 36.11 -13.89 12.79
C GLY A 167 36.32 -14.86 13.97
N GLY A 168 35.60 -15.97 13.93
CA GLY A 168 35.84 -17.18 14.72
C GLY A 168 34.95 -18.32 14.24
N PRO A 169 35.46 -19.56 14.02
CA PRO A 169 34.66 -20.65 13.49
C PRO A 169 33.84 -21.32 14.61
N ARG A 170 32.51 -21.38 14.47
CA ARG A 170 31.64 -22.19 15.32
C ARG A 170 30.87 -23.21 14.47
N GLY A 171 30.92 -24.46 14.93
CA GLY A 171 30.48 -25.65 14.21
C GLY A 171 29.02 -25.64 13.77
N ARG A 172 28.76 -26.39 12.69
CA ARG A 172 27.45 -26.57 12.07
C ARG A 172 26.48 -27.24 13.04
N ARG A 173 25.42 -26.51 13.41
CA ARG A 173 24.17 -27.09 13.96
C ARG A 173 23.23 -27.38 12.77
N PRO A 174 22.50 -28.51 12.73
CA PRO A 174 21.56 -28.77 11.65
C PRO A 174 20.46 -27.69 11.61
N PRO A 175 19.95 -27.35 10.41
CA PRO A 175 18.92 -26.32 10.28
C PRO A 175 17.65 -26.74 11.03
N PRO A 176 16.95 -25.81 11.70
CA PRO A 176 15.62 -26.08 12.21
C PRO A 176 14.69 -26.46 11.03
N PRO A 177 13.65 -27.27 11.28
CA PRO A 177 12.66 -27.60 10.25
C PRO A 177 12.08 -26.30 9.66
N PRO A 178 11.72 -26.29 8.36
CA PRO A 178 11.10 -25.12 7.75
C PRO A 178 9.84 -24.75 8.56
N PRO A 179 9.60 -23.45 8.82
CA PRO A 179 8.34 -23.04 9.41
C PRO A 179 7.19 -23.52 8.51
N PRO A 180 6.02 -23.86 9.08
CA PRO A 180 4.86 -24.25 8.27
C PRO A 180 4.56 -23.17 7.23
N GLU A 181 4.24 -23.58 5.99
CA GLU A 181 3.85 -22.66 4.91
C GLU A 181 2.72 -21.74 5.41
N GLU A 182 3.04 -20.45 5.58
CA GLU A 182 2.08 -19.41 5.97
C GLU A 182 1.03 -19.30 4.85
N THR A 183 -0.25 -19.52 5.18
CA THR A 183 -1.33 -19.50 4.18
C THR A 183 -1.49 -18.11 3.56
N ALA A 184 -2.14 -17.99 2.40
CA ALA A 184 -2.33 -16.69 1.74
C ALA A 184 -3.16 -15.74 2.62
N LEU A 185 -4.14 -16.27 3.37
CA LEU A 185 -4.88 -15.54 4.39
C LEU A 185 -3.97 -15.12 5.55
N ALA A 186 -3.11 -16.00 6.07
CA ALA A 186 -2.17 -15.67 7.14
C ALA A 186 -1.17 -14.58 6.74
N ARG A 187 -0.62 -14.63 5.52
CA ARG A 187 0.22 -13.57 4.96
C ARG A 187 -0.56 -12.26 4.77
N ALA A 188 -1.85 -12.36 4.44
CA ALA A 188 -2.77 -11.23 4.35
C ALA A 188 -3.28 -10.72 5.71
N VAL A 189 -2.96 -11.34 6.85
CA VAL A 189 -3.36 -10.80 8.17
C VAL A 189 -2.58 -9.53 8.54
N ARG A 190 -1.44 -9.25 7.89
CA ARG A 190 -0.63 -8.04 8.20
C ARG A 190 -1.36 -6.77 7.77
N THR A 191 -1.74 -5.93 8.74
CA THR A 191 -2.36 -4.62 8.46
C THR A 191 -1.36 -3.78 7.65
N PRO A 192 -1.71 -3.32 6.44
CA PRO A 192 -0.82 -2.44 5.72
C PRO A 192 -0.78 -1.10 6.47
N VAL A 193 0.41 -0.63 6.78
CA VAL A 193 0.59 0.79 7.09
C VAL A 193 0.37 1.52 5.78
N VAL A 194 -0.61 2.40 5.73
CA VAL A 194 -0.75 3.35 4.64
C VAL A 194 0.37 4.37 4.84
N ALA A 195 1.56 4.07 4.32
CA ALA A 195 2.72 4.95 4.36
C ALA A 195 3.00 5.47 2.95
N ALA A 196 3.08 6.79 2.80
CA ALA A 196 3.78 7.39 1.67
C ALA A 196 5.13 7.83 2.22
N VAL A 197 6.18 7.06 1.96
CA VAL A 197 7.53 7.40 2.41
C VAL A 197 8.07 8.51 1.49
N GLY A 198 8.44 9.66 2.06
CA GLY A 198 9.30 10.65 1.38
C GLY A 198 8.72 12.04 1.07
N ALA A 199 7.48 12.39 1.45
CA ALA A 199 6.88 13.69 1.10
C ALA A 199 6.62 14.65 2.26
N THR A 200 7.00 14.32 3.51
CA THR A 200 6.69 15.14 4.70
C THR A 200 7.03 16.63 4.53
N PRO A 201 8.23 17.03 4.03
CA PRO A 201 8.53 18.45 3.83
C PRO A 201 7.61 19.15 2.83
N LYS A 202 7.19 18.45 1.76
CA LYS A 202 6.25 19.00 0.76
C LYS A 202 4.86 19.17 1.34
N ILE A 203 4.39 18.21 2.14
CA ILE A 203 3.08 18.26 2.79
C ILE A 203 3.06 19.39 3.82
N VAL A 204 4.15 19.56 4.57
CA VAL A 204 4.33 20.67 5.52
C VAL A 204 4.33 22.02 4.81
N ALA A 205 5.03 22.15 3.67
CA ALA A 205 5.00 23.36 2.87
C ALA A 205 3.59 23.65 2.33
N ALA A 206 2.88 22.63 1.86
CA ALA A 206 1.48 22.75 1.42
C ALA A 206 0.56 23.18 2.57
N LEU A 207 0.79 22.68 3.78
CA LEU A 207 0.05 23.09 4.97
C LEU A 207 0.34 24.56 5.33
N ALA A 208 1.60 24.98 5.33
CA ALA A 208 1.98 26.37 5.60
C ALA A 208 1.40 27.34 4.54
N ALA A 209 1.28 26.90 3.29
CA ALA A 209 0.62 27.68 2.23
C ALA A 209 -0.90 27.76 2.43
N ALA A 210 -1.53 26.69 2.92
CA ALA A 210 -2.97 26.62 3.15
C ALA A 210 -3.41 27.31 4.47
N ASP A 211 -2.54 27.34 5.47
CA ASP A 211 -2.76 27.96 6.77
C ASP A 211 -1.56 28.85 7.14
N PRO A 212 -1.58 30.14 6.75
CA PRO A 212 -0.51 31.08 7.09
C PRO A 212 -0.27 31.25 8.60
N ALA A 213 -1.25 30.89 9.44
CA ALA A 213 -1.13 30.92 10.90
C ALA A 213 -0.46 29.66 11.49
N PHE A 214 -0.22 28.63 10.67
CA PHE A 214 0.44 27.39 11.11
C PHE A 214 1.92 27.57 11.49
N GLY A 215 2.54 28.69 11.07
CA GLY A 215 3.93 28.99 11.38
C GLY A 215 4.93 28.06 10.66
N ALA A 216 6.21 28.24 10.95
CA ALA A 216 7.26 27.39 10.40
C ALA A 216 7.33 26.04 11.15
N PRO A 217 7.55 24.92 10.45
CA PRO A 217 7.66 23.61 11.09
C PRO A 217 8.90 23.51 11.99
N PRO A 218 8.92 22.58 12.96
CA PRO A 218 10.09 22.34 13.79
C PRO A 218 11.29 21.85 12.95
N ALA A 219 12.50 21.98 13.49
CA ALA A 219 13.75 21.65 12.80
C ALA A 219 13.84 20.19 12.32
N ASP A 220 13.09 19.27 12.94
CA ASP A 220 13.01 17.86 12.54
C ASP A 220 12.02 17.61 11.38
N GLY A 221 11.34 18.66 10.90
CA GLY A 221 10.37 18.60 9.81
C GLY A 221 9.05 17.92 10.19
N ARG A 222 8.78 17.69 11.48
CA ARG A 222 7.60 16.94 11.96
C ARG A 222 6.72 17.80 12.88
N PRO A 223 5.73 18.54 12.34
CA PRO A 223 4.89 19.41 13.16
C PRO A 223 4.22 18.67 14.33
N PRO A 224 4.11 19.29 15.52
CA PRO A 224 3.39 18.70 16.65
C PRO A 224 1.95 18.35 16.30
N VAL A 225 1.45 17.23 16.82
CA VAL A 225 0.06 16.79 16.57
C VAL A 225 -0.95 17.85 17.05
N ALA A 226 -0.66 18.53 18.16
CA ALA A 226 -1.51 19.61 18.68
C ALA A 226 -1.66 20.77 17.67
N ASP A 227 -0.59 21.14 16.99
CA ASP A 227 -0.60 22.23 16.01
C ASP A 227 -1.37 21.82 14.76
N LEU A 228 -1.23 20.57 14.32
CA LEU A 228 -2.02 20.01 13.21
C LEU A 228 -3.52 20.03 13.53
N LEU A 229 -3.91 19.65 14.75
CA LEU A 229 -5.30 19.70 15.20
C LEU A 229 -5.81 21.14 15.31
N ALA A 230 -4.99 22.07 15.80
CA ALA A 230 -5.32 23.48 15.84
C ALA A 230 -5.53 24.07 14.44
N SER A 231 -4.73 23.65 13.46
CA SER A 231 -4.91 24.01 12.05
C SER A 231 -6.24 23.50 11.51
N LEU A 232 -6.58 22.22 11.76
CA LEU A 232 -7.86 21.65 11.34
C LEU A 232 -9.07 22.31 12.00
N ALA A 233 -8.92 22.80 13.23
CA ALA A 233 -9.98 23.56 13.91
C ALA A 233 -10.22 24.94 13.26
N ARG A 234 -9.21 25.52 12.60
CA ARG A 234 -9.37 26.77 11.83
C ARG A 234 -10.00 26.53 10.47
N ALA A 235 -9.54 25.52 9.74
CA ALA A 235 -10.06 25.19 8.42
C ALA A 235 -9.79 23.72 8.05
N PRO A 236 -10.69 23.06 7.28
CA PRO A 236 -10.42 21.75 6.71
C PRO A 236 -9.14 21.78 5.85
N SER A 237 -8.19 20.89 6.15
CA SER A 237 -6.91 20.84 5.45
C SER A 237 -6.51 19.40 5.16
N PHE A 238 -6.41 19.09 3.86
CA PHE A 238 -5.93 17.79 3.41
C PHE A 238 -4.50 17.53 3.90
N ALA A 239 -3.62 18.54 3.82
CA ALA A 239 -2.23 18.43 4.24
C ALA A 239 -2.10 18.15 5.75
N ALA A 240 -2.92 18.79 6.59
CA ALA A 240 -2.93 18.51 8.02
C ALA A 240 -3.43 17.08 8.33
N LEU A 241 -4.50 16.63 7.67
CA LEU A 241 -4.98 15.25 7.81
C LEU A 241 -3.96 14.22 7.31
N ASP A 242 -3.19 14.55 6.27
CA ASP A 242 -2.13 13.68 5.77
C ASP A 242 -0.96 13.57 6.74
N LEU A 243 -0.57 14.68 7.38
CA LEU A 243 0.44 14.68 8.44
C LEU A 243 -0.02 13.95 9.71
N LEU A 244 -1.31 14.04 10.05
CA LEU A 244 -1.89 13.23 11.14
C LEU A 244 -1.87 11.74 10.81
N ARG A 245 -2.18 11.35 9.57
CA ARG A 245 -2.06 9.96 9.10
C ARG A 245 -0.63 9.46 9.19
N LEU A 246 0.36 10.27 8.83
CA LEU A 246 1.78 9.90 8.97
C LEU A 246 2.18 9.76 10.44
N ALA A 247 1.78 10.70 11.30
CA ALA A 247 2.03 10.62 12.74
C ALA A 247 1.37 9.40 13.39
N ALA A 248 0.22 8.95 12.88
CA ALA A 248 -0.45 7.73 13.32
C ALA A 248 0.36 6.45 13.05
N ALA A 249 1.27 6.46 12.06
CA ALA A 249 2.14 5.32 11.76
C ALA A 249 3.42 5.30 12.62
N GLU A 250 3.74 6.39 13.31
CA GLU A 250 4.94 6.53 14.13
C GLU A 250 4.67 6.06 15.56
N ALA A 251 5.15 4.85 15.90
CA ALA A 251 5.01 4.33 17.26
C ALA A 251 5.59 5.28 18.31
N GLY A 252 4.77 5.68 19.28
CA GLY A 252 5.20 6.53 20.39
C GLY A 252 4.20 7.65 20.72
N PRO A 253 4.68 8.77 21.29
CA PRO A 253 3.80 9.86 21.74
C PRO A 253 2.95 10.49 20.61
N ARG A 254 3.46 10.48 19.38
CA ARG A 254 2.75 11.05 18.21
C ARG A 254 1.53 10.20 17.85
N SER A 255 1.67 8.88 17.69
CA SER A 255 0.52 8.01 17.43
C SER A 255 -0.48 8.03 18.59
N ALA A 256 -0.02 8.12 19.84
CA ALA A 256 -0.90 8.26 21.00
C ALA A 256 -1.72 9.56 20.97
N ALA A 257 -1.12 10.68 20.59
CA ALA A 257 -1.82 11.95 20.43
C ALA A 257 -2.86 11.91 19.30
N VAL A 258 -2.54 11.28 18.17
CA VAL A 258 -3.51 11.09 17.08
C VAL A 258 -4.64 10.16 17.52
N ALA A 259 -4.35 9.09 18.25
CA ALA A 259 -5.35 8.17 18.80
C ALA A 259 -6.34 8.89 19.73
N ALA A 260 -5.86 9.82 20.58
CA ALA A 260 -6.72 10.60 21.45
C ALA A 260 -7.69 11.52 20.68
N ALA A 261 -7.27 12.05 19.53
CA ALA A 261 -8.09 12.92 18.69
C ALA A 261 -9.00 12.16 17.71
N LEU A 262 -8.69 10.90 17.41
CA LEU A 262 -9.37 10.12 16.38
C LEU A 262 -10.89 10.01 16.55
N PRO A 263 -11.47 9.79 17.76
CA PRO A 263 -12.91 9.66 17.90
C PRO A 263 -13.67 10.93 17.48
N SER A 264 -13.11 12.10 17.78
CA SER A 264 -13.64 13.39 17.35
C SER A 264 -13.47 13.61 15.86
N LEU A 265 -12.33 13.22 15.27
CA LEU A 265 -12.10 13.30 13.83
C LEU A 265 -13.06 12.38 13.05
N LEU A 266 -13.31 11.16 13.54
CA LEU A 266 -14.28 10.24 12.96
C LEU A 266 -15.69 10.83 12.99
N ALA A 267 -16.09 11.45 14.11
CA ALA A 267 -17.40 12.09 14.22
C ALA A 267 -17.54 13.31 13.30
N ALA A 268 -16.47 14.11 13.16
CA ALA A 268 -16.50 15.34 12.39
C ALA A 268 -16.47 15.09 10.87
N TYR A 269 -15.66 14.13 10.41
CA TYR A 269 -15.52 13.82 8.98
C TYR A 269 -16.40 12.67 8.50
N ALA A 270 -17.20 12.04 9.37
CA ALA A 270 -18.22 11.10 8.94
C ALA A 270 -19.24 11.83 8.05
N VAL A 271 -19.32 11.42 6.79
CA VAL A 271 -20.34 11.90 5.87
C VAL A 271 -21.49 10.88 5.92
N PRO A 272 -22.61 11.14 6.63
CA PRO A 272 -23.83 10.40 6.33
C PRO A 272 -24.19 10.64 4.87
N ALA A 273 -24.65 9.59 4.19
CA ALA A 273 -25.19 9.70 2.85
C ALA A 273 -26.26 10.81 2.82
N GLY A 274 -25.90 11.99 2.29
CA GLY A 274 -26.82 13.11 2.09
C GLY A 274 -26.73 14.31 3.05
N ALA A 275 -25.86 14.35 4.06
CA ALA A 275 -25.67 15.56 4.88
C ALA A 275 -24.24 15.66 5.41
N SER A 276 -23.53 16.77 5.17
CA SER A 276 -22.16 16.98 5.70
C SER A 276 -22.22 17.72 7.04
N PRO A 277 -21.77 17.15 8.17
CA PRO A 277 -21.62 17.87 9.43
C PRO A 277 -20.17 18.28 9.61
N LEU A 278 -19.62 18.98 8.61
CA LEU A 278 -18.52 19.92 8.72
C LEU A 278 -18.64 20.83 7.51
N ALA A 279 -18.30 22.11 7.70
CA ALA A 279 -18.20 23.14 6.67
C ALA A 279 -17.06 22.84 5.67
N ALA A 280 -17.06 21.65 5.06
CA ALA A 280 -16.27 21.37 3.89
C ALA A 280 -16.81 22.24 2.76
N THR A 281 -15.93 23.04 2.16
CA THR A 281 -16.25 23.92 1.03
C THR A 281 -16.79 23.16 -0.18
N SER A 282 -16.67 21.82 -0.20
CA SER A 282 -17.26 20.92 -1.20
C SER A 282 -17.41 19.47 -0.69
N ALA A 283 -18.29 18.69 -1.33
CA ALA A 283 -18.42 17.25 -1.09
C ALA A 283 -17.12 16.46 -1.34
N ALA A 284 -16.28 16.92 -2.27
CA ALA A 284 -14.98 16.32 -2.56
C ALA A 284 -14.01 16.48 -1.37
N ALA A 285 -13.99 17.66 -0.73
CA ALA A 285 -13.18 17.90 0.46
C ALA A 285 -13.63 17.05 1.65
N ALA A 286 -14.94 16.88 1.84
CA ALA A 286 -15.49 15.98 2.86
C ALA A 286 -15.08 14.52 2.63
N ALA A 287 -15.20 14.03 1.39
CA ALA A 287 -14.77 12.68 1.04
C ALA A 287 -13.27 12.46 1.22
N ALA A 288 -12.44 13.46 0.85
CA ALA A 288 -11.00 13.41 1.06
C ALA A 288 -10.65 13.40 2.55
N GLY A 289 -11.32 14.23 3.36
CA GLY A 289 -11.09 14.28 4.79
C GLY A 289 -11.47 12.98 5.51
N TRP A 290 -12.59 12.38 5.10
CA TRP A 290 -13.02 11.08 5.60
C TRP A 290 -12.04 9.98 5.23
N MET A 291 -11.62 9.90 3.97
CA MET A 291 -10.59 8.96 3.51
C MET A 291 -9.31 9.05 4.35
N MET A 292 -8.80 10.25 4.59
CA MET A 292 -7.57 10.43 5.35
C MET A 292 -7.73 10.08 6.84
N THR A 293 -8.90 10.35 7.41
CA THR A 293 -9.24 9.95 8.78
C THR A 293 -9.31 8.42 8.92
N LEU A 294 -9.94 7.73 7.96
CA LEU A 294 -9.98 6.26 7.92
C LEU A 294 -8.56 5.67 7.78
N ARG A 295 -7.71 6.27 6.93
CA ARG A 295 -6.30 5.84 6.77
C ARG A 295 -5.48 6.05 8.05
N ALA A 296 -5.71 7.14 8.78
CA ALA A 296 -5.09 7.35 10.09
C ALA A 296 -5.54 6.29 11.09
N ALA A 297 -6.82 5.93 11.12
CA ALA A 297 -7.33 4.82 11.94
C ALA A 297 -6.63 3.49 11.60
N VAL A 298 -6.51 3.15 10.31
CA VAL A 298 -5.80 1.94 9.86
C VAL A 298 -4.35 1.92 10.36
N ASN A 299 -3.63 3.05 10.27
CA ASN A 299 -2.25 3.16 10.75
C ASN A 299 -2.15 2.96 12.27
N LEU A 300 -3.07 3.52 13.05
CA LEU A 300 -3.11 3.32 14.50
C LEU A 300 -3.39 1.87 14.87
N LEU A 301 -4.27 1.19 14.12
CA LEU A 301 -4.59 -0.23 14.33
C LEU A 301 -3.44 -1.17 13.93
N ALA A 302 -2.48 -0.71 13.12
CA ALA A 302 -1.26 -1.46 12.87
C ALA A 302 -0.35 -1.53 14.12
N LEU A 303 -0.45 -0.57 15.02
CA LEU A 303 0.36 -0.45 16.24
C LEU A 303 -0.38 -1.00 17.46
N GLU A 304 -0.11 -2.24 17.87
CA GLU A 304 -0.82 -2.91 18.97
C GLU A 304 -0.90 -2.08 20.28
N ALA A 305 0.23 -1.51 20.70
CA ALA A 305 0.31 -0.70 21.92
C ALA A 305 -0.58 0.55 21.89
N THR A 306 -0.93 1.05 20.70
CA THR A 306 -1.83 2.18 20.49
C THR A 306 -3.26 1.71 20.24
N ALA A 307 -3.44 0.65 19.45
CA ALA A 307 -4.74 0.12 19.04
C ALA A 307 -5.58 -0.37 20.22
N ARG A 308 -4.99 -1.13 21.14
CA ARG A 308 -5.71 -1.73 22.26
C ARG A 308 -6.36 -0.70 23.20
N PRO A 309 -5.64 0.31 23.74
CA PRO A 309 -6.26 1.33 24.56
C PRO A 309 -7.22 2.22 23.76
N LEU A 310 -6.92 2.51 22.49
CA LEU A 310 -7.80 3.30 21.62
C LEU A 310 -9.17 2.64 21.47
N LEU A 311 -9.22 1.37 21.09
CA LEU A 311 -10.46 0.64 20.83
C LEU A 311 -11.34 0.50 22.07
N ALA A 312 -10.74 0.45 23.26
CA ALA A 312 -11.43 0.38 24.54
C ALA A 312 -11.90 1.75 25.08
N ALA A 313 -11.39 2.86 24.52
CA ALA A 313 -11.73 4.20 24.98
C ALA A 313 -13.21 4.53 24.71
N ALA A 314 -13.75 5.48 25.49
CA ALA A 314 -15.09 6.00 25.29
C ALA A 314 -15.17 6.86 24.01
N ALA A 315 -16.22 6.67 23.22
CA ALA A 315 -16.50 7.49 22.04
C ALA A 315 -17.35 8.73 22.41
N PRO A 316 -17.20 9.87 21.69
CA PRO A 316 -17.96 11.09 21.96
C PRO A 316 -19.48 10.93 21.89
N ALA A 317 -19.97 10.06 21.01
CA ALA A 317 -21.39 9.77 20.83
C ALA A 317 -21.93 8.68 21.76
N GLY A 318 -21.14 8.24 22.74
CA GLY A 318 -21.45 7.09 23.61
C GLY A 318 -20.90 5.77 23.07
N GLY A 319 -20.77 4.78 23.96
CA GLY A 319 -20.15 3.49 23.64
C GLY A 319 -18.61 3.57 23.54
N THR A 320 -18.01 2.59 22.86
CA THR A 320 -16.55 2.51 22.67
C THR A 320 -16.13 3.02 21.30
N VAL A 321 -14.86 3.41 21.16
CA VAL A 321 -14.28 3.74 19.85
C VAL A 321 -14.36 2.56 18.89
N ALA A 322 -14.24 1.32 19.39
CA ALA A 322 -14.46 0.12 18.58
C ALA A 322 -15.87 0.10 17.95
N ALA A 323 -16.90 0.38 18.74
CA ALA A 323 -18.27 0.46 18.23
C ALA A 323 -18.46 1.63 17.25
N GLN A 324 -17.83 2.78 17.52
CA GLN A 324 -17.84 3.93 16.60
C GLN A 324 -17.20 3.58 15.24
N MET A 325 -16.06 2.88 15.24
CA MET A 325 -15.40 2.43 14.01
C MET A 325 -16.21 1.35 13.29
N ALA A 326 -16.82 0.42 14.02
CA ALA A 326 -17.69 -0.61 13.45
C ALA A 326 -18.88 0.01 12.71
N ALA A 327 -19.53 1.01 13.32
CA ALA A 327 -20.63 1.76 12.71
C ALA A 327 -20.20 2.54 11.45
N ALA A 328 -18.92 2.87 11.31
CA ALA A 328 -18.40 3.56 10.14
C ALA A 328 -18.10 2.63 8.95
N LEU A 329 -18.07 1.31 9.13
CA LEU A 329 -17.64 0.36 8.09
C LEU A 329 -18.56 0.34 6.87
N ALA A 330 -19.85 0.07 7.07
CA ALA A 330 -20.81 -0.02 5.97
C ALA A 330 -20.90 1.29 5.15
N PRO A 331 -20.99 2.48 5.77
CA PRO A 331 -20.90 3.75 5.05
C PRO A 331 -19.58 3.92 4.29
N ALA A 332 -18.45 3.52 4.88
CA ALA A 332 -17.12 3.71 4.25
C ALA A 332 -16.94 2.82 3.02
N VAL A 333 -17.29 1.52 3.11
CA VAL A 333 -17.16 0.59 1.97
C VAL A 333 -18.18 0.89 0.86
N GLY A 334 -19.31 1.52 1.21
CA GLY A 334 -20.28 2.10 0.27
C GLY A 334 -19.97 3.54 -0.16
N GLY A 335 -18.81 4.08 0.25
CA GLY A 335 -18.48 5.49 0.16
C GLY A 335 -18.46 6.08 -1.26
N PRO A 336 -18.56 7.43 -1.37
CA PRO A 336 -18.79 8.13 -2.63
C PRO A 336 -17.61 8.10 -3.60
N THR A 337 -16.38 7.84 -3.11
CA THR A 337 -15.16 7.80 -3.92
C THR A 337 -14.44 6.48 -3.74
N ALA A 338 -13.68 6.05 -4.75
CA ALA A 338 -12.85 4.84 -4.66
C ALA A 338 -11.87 4.92 -3.47
N GLY A 339 -11.28 6.09 -3.21
CA GLY A 339 -10.35 6.30 -2.11
C GLY A 339 -10.98 6.05 -0.72
N VAL A 340 -12.21 6.52 -0.51
CA VAL A 340 -12.97 6.23 0.74
C VAL A 340 -13.27 4.74 0.85
N ARG A 341 -13.73 4.10 -0.23
CA ARG A 341 -14.06 2.67 -0.23
C ARG A 341 -12.86 1.77 0.05
N VAL A 342 -11.71 2.05 -0.57
CA VAL A 342 -10.45 1.34 -0.29
C VAL A 342 -10.01 1.57 1.16
N ALA A 343 -10.11 2.79 1.68
CA ALA A 343 -9.79 3.06 3.09
C ALA A 343 -10.75 2.32 4.05
N GLY A 344 -12.04 2.21 3.70
CA GLY A 344 -13.03 1.41 4.41
C GLY A 344 -12.71 -0.09 4.39
N ALA A 345 -12.34 -0.63 3.23
CA ALA A 345 -11.93 -2.03 3.09
C ALA A 345 -10.68 -2.36 3.91
N LEU A 346 -9.72 -1.44 3.95
CA LEU A 346 -8.55 -1.53 4.82
C LEU A 346 -8.91 -1.49 6.30
N LEU A 347 -9.88 -0.66 6.69
CA LEU A 347 -10.39 -0.60 8.05
C LEU A 347 -11.11 -1.91 8.45
N CYS A 348 -11.92 -2.50 7.57
CA CYS A 348 -12.51 -3.84 7.78
C CYS A 348 -11.41 -4.86 8.12
N ARG A 349 -10.35 -4.91 7.34
CA ARG A 349 -9.22 -5.83 7.55
C ARG A 349 -8.50 -5.56 8.87
N ALA A 350 -8.27 -4.28 9.21
CA ALA A 350 -7.61 -3.89 10.45
C ALA A 350 -8.43 -4.27 11.69
N LEU A 351 -9.76 -4.05 11.65
CA LEU A 351 -10.67 -4.42 12.74
C LEU A 351 -10.87 -5.93 12.86
N ALA A 352 -10.97 -6.67 11.75
CA ALA A 352 -11.02 -8.14 11.81
C ALA A 352 -9.79 -8.71 12.53
N ARG A 353 -8.59 -8.20 12.18
CA ARG A 353 -7.35 -8.58 12.89
C ARG A 353 -7.43 -8.21 14.37
N ALA A 354 -7.81 -6.97 14.69
CA ALA A 354 -7.90 -6.53 16.07
C ALA A 354 -8.83 -7.43 16.88
N ALA A 355 -10.01 -7.74 16.33
CA ALA A 355 -11.01 -8.59 16.96
C ALA A 355 -10.42 -9.97 17.29
N VAL A 356 -9.77 -10.64 16.32
CA VAL A 356 -9.17 -11.97 16.53
C VAL A 356 -8.08 -11.96 17.61
N HIS A 357 -7.37 -10.85 17.79
CA HIS A 357 -6.39 -10.68 18.87
C HIS A 357 -7.02 -10.28 20.22
N GLY A 358 -8.35 -10.21 20.30
CA GLY A 358 -9.09 -9.89 21.52
C GLY A 358 -9.20 -8.39 21.81
N TRP A 359 -9.02 -7.52 20.81
CA TRP A 359 -9.17 -6.07 20.95
C TRP A 359 -10.28 -5.58 20.00
N GLY A 360 -11.13 -4.65 20.40
CA GLY A 360 -12.08 -4.02 19.45
C GLY A 360 -13.39 -4.76 19.20
N GLY A 361 -14.09 -5.16 20.27
CA GLY A 361 -15.50 -5.57 20.20
C GLY A 361 -15.76 -7.07 20.03
N GLY A 362 -14.73 -7.90 19.93
CA GLY A 362 -14.89 -9.36 19.89
C GLY A 362 -15.78 -9.83 18.73
N GLU A 363 -16.72 -10.74 19.02
CA GLU A 363 -17.64 -11.29 18.03
C GLU A 363 -18.54 -10.22 17.39
N ASP A 364 -19.02 -9.25 18.16
CA ASP A 364 -19.85 -8.14 17.64
C ASP A 364 -19.06 -7.30 16.62
N GLY A 365 -17.80 -7.02 16.93
CA GLY A 365 -16.89 -6.31 16.02
C GLY A 365 -16.62 -7.11 14.74
N ALA A 366 -16.38 -8.42 14.88
CA ALA A 366 -16.19 -9.32 13.74
C ALA A 366 -17.45 -9.43 12.87
N THR A 367 -18.63 -9.46 13.49
CA THR A 367 -19.93 -9.46 12.82
C THR A 367 -20.12 -8.19 11.99
N ALA A 368 -19.84 -7.02 12.56
CA ALA A 368 -19.92 -5.76 11.84
C ALA A 368 -18.95 -5.70 10.64
N VAL A 369 -17.76 -6.29 10.77
CA VAL A 369 -16.83 -6.42 9.65
C VAL A 369 -17.39 -7.31 8.55
N VAL A 370 -17.93 -8.48 8.90
CA VAL A 370 -18.53 -9.40 7.92
C VAL A 370 -19.71 -8.75 7.22
N ASP A 371 -20.64 -8.14 7.94
CA ASP A 371 -21.81 -7.47 7.38
C ASP A 371 -21.42 -6.40 6.35
N ALA A 372 -20.51 -5.49 6.72
CA ALA A 372 -20.05 -4.45 5.81
C ALA A 372 -19.29 -5.03 4.60
N ALA A 373 -18.36 -5.97 4.84
CA ALA A 373 -17.48 -6.46 3.79
C ALA A 373 -18.20 -7.40 2.80
N ALA A 374 -19.01 -8.33 3.30
CA ALA A 374 -19.82 -9.22 2.47
C ALA A 374 -20.88 -8.44 1.69
N GLY A 375 -21.51 -7.43 2.30
CA GLY A 375 -22.41 -6.52 1.62
C GLY A 375 -21.73 -5.83 0.42
N ARG A 376 -20.50 -5.31 0.62
CA ARG A 376 -19.74 -4.67 -0.46
C ARG A 376 -19.25 -5.65 -1.54
N LEU A 377 -19.00 -6.90 -1.20
CA LEU A 377 -18.56 -7.95 -2.13
C LEU A 377 -19.69 -8.45 -3.07
N GLY A 378 -20.83 -7.76 -3.13
CA GLY A 378 -21.96 -8.13 -3.99
C GLY A 378 -23.00 -9.00 -3.26
N GLY A 379 -23.00 -8.99 -1.93
CA GLY A 379 -24.09 -9.55 -1.14
C GLY A 379 -25.45 -8.99 -1.59
N ALA A 380 -26.49 -9.80 -1.49
CA ALA A 380 -27.85 -9.50 -1.97
C ALA A 380 -27.95 -9.16 -3.48
N GLY A 381 -27.01 -9.64 -4.30
CA GLY A 381 -27.04 -9.48 -5.76
C GLY A 381 -26.44 -8.17 -6.29
N GLY A 382 -25.71 -7.43 -5.44
CA GLY A 382 -24.99 -6.22 -5.83
C GLY A 382 -23.84 -6.48 -6.84
N PRO A 383 -23.31 -5.41 -7.47
CA PRO A 383 -22.15 -5.52 -8.35
C PRO A 383 -20.91 -5.99 -7.58
N PRO A 384 -19.99 -6.75 -8.20
CA PRO A 384 -18.76 -7.16 -7.54
C PRO A 384 -17.90 -5.94 -7.20
N ALA A 385 -17.19 -6.01 -6.08
CA ALA A 385 -16.24 -4.98 -5.67
C ALA A 385 -15.04 -4.95 -6.65
N PRO A 386 -14.51 -3.75 -6.99
CA PRO A 386 -13.27 -3.63 -7.75
C PRO A 386 -12.11 -4.37 -7.07
N ALA A 387 -11.12 -4.81 -7.86
CA ALA A 387 -9.99 -5.60 -7.35
C ALA A 387 -9.23 -4.94 -6.18
N GLU A 388 -9.05 -3.62 -6.23
CA GLU A 388 -8.39 -2.81 -5.19
C GLU A 388 -9.12 -2.83 -3.83
N GLU A 389 -10.43 -3.06 -3.84
CA GLU A 389 -11.25 -3.20 -2.63
C GLU A 389 -11.38 -4.68 -2.23
N ALA A 390 -11.62 -5.55 -3.22
CA ALA A 390 -12.01 -6.93 -3.03
C ALA A 390 -10.99 -7.75 -2.24
N GLU A 391 -9.69 -7.62 -2.51
CA GLU A 391 -8.67 -8.39 -1.79
C GLU A 391 -8.68 -8.08 -0.28
N HIS A 392 -8.88 -6.81 0.09
CA HIS A 392 -8.96 -6.40 1.49
C HIS A 392 -10.25 -6.88 2.16
N LEU A 393 -11.38 -6.80 1.47
CA LEU A 393 -12.69 -7.24 1.97
C LEU A 393 -12.74 -8.76 2.15
N LEU A 394 -12.27 -9.52 1.17
CA LEU A 394 -12.18 -10.99 1.25
C LEU A 394 -11.26 -11.44 2.39
N THR A 395 -10.14 -10.73 2.57
CA THR A 395 -9.23 -10.97 3.70
C THR A 395 -9.94 -10.71 5.03
N ALA A 396 -10.63 -9.58 5.15
CA ALA A 396 -11.34 -9.21 6.37
C ALA A 396 -12.39 -10.26 6.76
N VAL A 397 -13.19 -10.74 5.78
CA VAL A 397 -14.16 -11.81 5.98
C VAL A 397 -13.46 -13.11 6.40
N GLY A 398 -12.40 -13.51 5.72
CA GLY A 398 -11.66 -14.73 6.06
C GLY A 398 -11.06 -14.71 7.47
N VAL A 399 -10.50 -13.57 7.89
CA VAL A 399 -9.97 -13.39 9.25
C VAL A 399 -11.09 -13.46 10.28
N ALA A 400 -12.22 -12.78 10.05
CA ALA A 400 -13.36 -12.80 10.95
C ALA A 400 -13.96 -14.20 11.09
N VAL A 401 -14.23 -14.90 9.98
CA VAL A 401 -14.77 -16.27 9.99
C VAL A 401 -13.76 -17.26 10.61
N GLY A 402 -12.46 -17.06 10.38
CA GLY A 402 -11.42 -17.88 10.99
C GLY A 402 -11.37 -17.75 12.52
N GLY A 403 -11.66 -16.56 13.05
CA GLY A 403 -11.80 -16.34 14.50
C GLY A 403 -13.15 -16.79 15.07
N TRP A 404 -14.22 -16.64 14.29
CA TRP A 404 -15.60 -16.99 14.67
C TRP A 404 -16.30 -17.77 13.55
N PRO A 405 -16.17 -19.11 13.55
CA PRO A 405 -16.74 -19.96 12.50
C PRO A 405 -18.24 -19.79 12.25
N ALA A 406 -19.02 -19.42 13.28
CA ALA A 406 -20.45 -19.16 13.17
C ALA A 406 -20.80 -18.05 12.16
N LEU A 407 -19.88 -17.12 11.90
CA LEU A 407 -20.05 -16.06 10.89
C LEU A 407 -20.05 -16.60 9.45
N GLY A 408 -19.62 -17.84 9.23
CA GLY A 408 -19.73 -18.50 7.92
C GLY A 408 -21.17 -18.60 7.41
N GLY A 409 -22.12 -18.80 8.33
CA GLY A 409 -23.55 -18.79 8.02
C GLY A 409 -24.06 -17.42 7.59
N LEU A 410 -23.55 -16.34 8.20
CA LEU A 410 -23.86 -14.97 7.80
C LEU A 410 -23.37 -14.67 6.38
N VAL A 411 -22.13 -15.04 6.04
CA VAL A 411 -21.58 -14.86 4.69
C VAL A 411 -22.42 -15.62 3.65
N ALA A 412 -22.85 -16.84 3.97
CA ALA A 412 -23.71 -17.65 3.10
C ALA A 412 -25.09 -17.00 2.92
N ALA A 413 -25.72 -16.53 4.01
CA ALA A 413 -27.02 -15.86 3.96
C ALA A 413 -26.99 -14.57 3.13
N MET A 414 -25.86 -13.86 3.14
CA MET A 414 -25.67 -12.66 2.31
C MET A 414 -25.47 -12.96 0.82
N GLY A 415 -25.24 -14.22 0.43
CA GLY A 415 -25.20 -14.64 -0.97
C GLY A 415 -23.98 -14.13 -1.74
N VAL A 416 -22.82 -14.03 -1.09
CA VAL A 416 -21.59 -13.56 -1.75
C VAL A 416 -21.10 -14.60 -2.77
N ASP A 417 -21.10 -14.23 -4.06
CA ASP A 417 -20.59 -15.06 -5.14
C ASP A 417 -19.06 -14.94 -5.24
N LEU A 418 -18.35 -15.82 -4.51
CA LEU A 418 -16.89 -15.88 -4.50
C LEU A 418 -16.29 -16.30 -5.85
N GLY A 419 -17.09 -16.86 -6.77
CA GLY A 419 -16.64 -17.21 -8.12
C GLY A 419 -16.25 -15.98 -8.96
N ARG A 420 -16.78 -14.81 -8.63
CA ARG A 420 -16.49 -13.53 -9.30
C ARG A 420 -15.10 -12.96 -8.99
N TYR A 421 -14.43 -13.49 -7.96
CA TYR A 421 -13.13 -12.97 -7.47
C TYR A 421 -11.94 -13.89 -7.83
N GLY A 422 -12.12 -14.77 -8.81
CA GLY A 422 -11.07 -15.64 -9.32
C GLY A 422 -10.90 -16.96 -8.56
N GLN A 423 -10.08 -17.87 -9.12
CA GLN A 423 -9.92 -19.25 -8.65
C GLN A 423 -8.72 -19.50 -7.72
N GLY A 424 -7.93 -18.46 -7.39
CA GLY A 424 -6.73 -18.56 -6.57
C GLY A 424 -6.67 -17.50 -5.46
N GLY A 425 -5.58 -17.49 -4.68
CA GLY A 425 -5.34 -16.48 -3.64
C GLY A 425 -6.36 -16.49 -2.50
N VAL A 426 -6.66 -15.31 -1.94
CA VAL A 426 -7.54 -15.13 -0.78
C VAL A 426 -8.97 -15.63 -1.04
N ALA A 427 -9.50 -15.44 -2.26
CA ALA A 427 -10.86 -15.89 -2.61
C ALA A 427 -11.02 -17.42 -2.58
N ALA A 428 -10.00 -18.15 -3.06
CA ALA A 428 -9.99 -19.61 -3.01
C ALA A 428 -9.83 -20.14 -1.59
N GLU A 429 -9.03 -19.46 -0.76
CA GLU A 429 -8.86 -19.84 0.64
C GLU A 429 -10.12 -19.57 1.47
N LEU A 430 -10.78 -18.42 1.25
CA LEU A 430 -12.06 -18.12 1.88
C LEU A 430 -13.13 -19.14 1.49
N ARG A 431 -13.18 -19.60 0.23
CA ARG A 431 -14.09 -20.68 -0.18
C ARG A 431 -13.85 -21.96 0.60
N ARG A 432 -12.60 -22.42 0.68
CA ARG A 432 -12.25 -23.62 1.48
C ARG A 432 -12.61 -23.45 2.95
N LEU A 433 -12.38 -22.26 3.51
CA LEU A 433 -12.76 -21.96 4.89
C LEU A 433 -14.27 -22.07 5.08
N LEU A 434 -15.07 -21.43 4.22
CA LEU A 434 -16.53 -21.44 4.29
C LEU A 434 -17.11 -22.84 4.06
N GLU A 435 -16.55 -23.61 3.13
CA GLU A 435 -16.92 -25.02 2.92
C GLU A 435 -16.67 -25.86 4.19
N ALA A 436 -15.54 -25.64 4.86
CA ALA A 436 -15.20 -26.36 6.09
C ALA A 436 -16.12 -25.98 7.26
N VAL A 437 -16.43 -24.68 7.44
CA VAL A 437 -17.27 -24.24 8.57
C VAL A 437 -18.77 -24.45 8.33
N ASN A 438 -19.26 -24.34 7.10
CA ASN A 438 -20.68 -24.52 6.77
C ASN A 438 -21.04 -26.00 6.50
N GLY A 439 -20.08 -26.82 6.11
CA GLY A 439 -20.28 -28.27 5.91
C GLY A 439 -20.19 -29.11 7.19
N ALA A 440 -19.73 -28.51 8.31
CA ALA A 440 -19.62 -29.16 9.61
C ALA A 440 -20.84 -28.94 10.53
N GLY A 441 -21.89 -28.26 10.03
CA GLY A 441 -23.09 -27.86 10.78
C GLY A 441 -24.31 -28.74 10.53
#